data_AF-A0A7C7FP39-F1
#
_entry.id   AF-A0A7C7FP39-F1
#
_cell.length_a   1.000
_cell.length_b   1.000
_cell.length_c   1.000
_cell.angle_alpha   90.00
_cell.angle_beta   90.00
_cell.angle_gamma   90.00
#
_symmetry.space_group_name_H-M   'P 1'
#
loop_
_entity.id
_entity.type
_entity.pdbx_description
1 polymer ?
#
loop_
_entity_poly.entity_id
_entity_poly.type
_entity_poly.pdbx_seq_one_letter_code
_entity_poly.pdbx_strand_id
1 'polypeptide(L)'
;MRLLLKIGKGFLIFLVLLNILILISGNTHVYKGIVNTYMKGKMSADIDEYQIFENREVKAGTHRPWPTGLDYNKTPIPAEYLSAIESSNSIAYLLIKNDSIRVEKYWSGYGDTSVTNAFSIAKTFIGMLVGIAIEEGKIESVEQKVGDFLPAYKEGRASDLTVKHLLTMSSGINFDESYVSPFAYPARAYFGSDL
;
A
#
# COMPACT_ATOMS: atom_id res chain seq x y z
N MET A 1 -34.64 22.88 27.03
CA MET A 1 -33.28 23.30 27.45
C MET A 1 -32.57 22.31 28.39
N ARG A 2 -33.15 21.91 29.54
CA ARG A 2 -32.49 20.95 30.48
C ARG A 2 -32.27 19.53 29.93
N LEU A 3 -33.16 19.04 29.06
CA LEU A 3 -33.01 17.72 28.42
C LEU A 3 -31.85 17.69 27.41
N LEU A 4 -31.75 18.71 26.55
CA LEU A 4 -30.63 18.88 25.61
C LEU A 4 -29.28 18.97 26.34
N LEU A 5 -29.24 19.66 27.48
CA LEU A 5 -28.03 19.73 28.31
C LEU A 5 -27.65 18.38 28.94
N LYS A 6 -28.62 17.55 29.33
CA LYS A 6 -28.37 16.18 29.84
C LYS A 6 -27.86 15.25 28.75
N ILE A 7 -28.48 15.29 27.57
CA ILE A 7 -28.06 14.51 26.40
C ILE A 7 -26.64 14.92 25.98
N GLY A 8 -26.36 16.23 25.89
CA GLY A 8 -25.03 16.73 25.55
C GLY A 8 -23.95 16.31 26.57
N LYS A 9 -24.25 16.35 27.87
CA LYS A 9 -23.34 15.85 28.92
C LYS A 9 -23.09 14.35 28.80
N GLY A 10 -24.13 13.55 28.57
CA GLY A 10 -24.00 12.11 28.37
C GLY A 10 -23.14 11.77 27.15
N PHE A 11 -23.35 12.49 26.05
CA PHE A 11 -22.55 12.35 24.83
C PHE A 11 -21.07 12.72 25.05
N LEU A 12 -20.80 13.81 25.77
CA LEU A 12 -19.43 14.21 26.10
C LEU A 12 -18.72 13.16 26.97
N ILE A 13 -19.41 12.64 27.99
CA ILE A 13 -18.88 11.56 28.85
C ILE A 13 -18.56 10.32 28.01
N PHE A 14 -19.46 9.94 27.10
CA PHE A 14 -19.23 8.83 26.19
C PHE A 14 -17.98 9.03 25.33
N LEU A 15 -17.80 10.22 24.72
CA LEU A 15 -16.61 10.52 23.91
C LEU A 15 -15.31 10.47 24.73
N VAL A 16 -15.34 10.97 25.97
CA VAL A 16 -14.17 10.92 26.87
C VAL A 16 -13.84 9.47 27.24
N LEU A 17 -14.84 8.66 27.60
CA LEU A 17 -14.64 7.24 27.91
C LEU A 17 -14.11 6.46 26.70
N LEU A 18 -14.64 6.74 25.51
CA LEU A 18 -14.17 6.14 24.26
C LEU A 18 -12.70 6.52 23.96
N ASN A 19 -12.34 7.79 24.16
CA ASN A 19 -10.96 8.26 24.01
C ASN A 19 -10.01 7.56 25.00
N ILE A 20 -10.40 7.48 26.28
CA ILE A 20 -9.61 6.77 27.29
C ILE A 20 -9.44 5.29 26.93
N LEU A 21 -10.48 4.62 26.43
CA LEU A 21 -10.40 3.23 25.99
C LEU A 21 -9.41 3.03 24.82
N ILE A 22 -9.40 3.94 23.85
CA ILE A 22 -8.45 3.90 22.73
C ILE A 22 -7.01 4.07 23.23
N LEU A 23 -6.78 5.03 24.16
CA LEU A 23 -5.47 5.27 24.75
C LEU A 23 -4.97 4.05 25.55
N ILE A 24 -5.80 3.48 26.43
CA ILE A 24 -5.44 2.31 27.26
C ILE A 24 -5.20 1.07 26.41
N SER A 25 -5.96 0.88 25.33
CA SER A 25 -5.80 -0.27 24.42
C SER A 25 -4.62 -0.14 23.46
N GLY A 26 -3.93 1.01 23.43
CA GLY A 26 -2.81 1.30 22.53
C GLY A 26 -3.21 1.46 21.05
N ASN A 27 -4.51 1.56 20.74
CA ASN A 27 -5.01 1.67 19.36
C ASN A 27 -5.03 3.12 18.84
N THR A 28 -4.01 3.92 19.18
CA THR A 28 -3.95 5.34 18.82
C THR A 28 -3.86 5.58 17.31
N HIS A 29 -3.44 4.58 16.53
CA HIS A 29 -3.45 4.58 15.07
C HIS A 29 -4.84 4.84 14.48
N VAL A 30 -5.91 4.48 15.20
CA VAL A 30 -7.31 4.69 14.79
C VAL A 30 -7.60 6.16 14.57
N TYR A 31 -6.98 7.09 15.32
CA TYR A 31 -7.17 8.52 15.10
C TYR A 31 -6.69 8.95 13.71
N LYS A 32 -5.54 8.45 13.26
CA LYS A 32 -5.03 8.72 11.91
C LYS A 32 -5.95 8.12 10.84
N GLY A 33 -6.45 6.90 11.03
CA GLY A 33 -7.40 6.28 10.10
C GLY A 33 -8.74 7.04 10.01
N ILE A 34 -9.27 7.53 11.15
CA ILE A 34 -10.49 8.35 11.17
C ILE A 34 -10.32 9.62 10.35
N VAL A 35 -9.26 10.39 10.61
CA VAL A 35 -9.06 11.69 9.95
C VAL A 35 -8.71 11.51 8.47
N ASN A 36 -7.87 10.54 8.14
CA ASN A 36 -7.28 10.47 6.80
C ASN A 36 -8.04 9.57 5.83
N THR A 37 -8.88 8.65 6.33
CA THR A 37 -9.58 7.66 5.51
C THR A 37 -11.09 7.76 5.72
N TYR A 38 -11.58 7.49 6.94
CA TYR A 38 -13.03 7.35 7.18
C TYR A 38 -13.80 8.67 7.04
N MET A 39 -13.25 9.79 7.54
CA MET A 39 -13.85 11.12 7.35
C MET A 39 -13.80 11.61 5.90
N LYS A 40 -13.00 10.98 5.04
CA LYS A 40 -12.99 11.22 3.59
C LYS A 40 -13.95 10.32 2.82
N GLY A 41 -14.81 9.56 3.52
CA GLY A 41 -15.77 8.63 2.92
C GLY A 41 -15.15 7.35 2.38
N LYS A 42 -13.90 7.03 2.77
CA LYS A 42 -13.19 5.82 2.35
C LYS A 42 -13.25 4.77 3.46
N MET A 43 -13.26 3.50 3.07
CA MET A 43 -13.32 2.37 4.02
C MET A 43 -11.96 1.68 4.22
N SER A 44 -10.96 2.03 3.40
CA SER A 44 -9.60 1.49 3.42
C SER A 44 -8.63 2.51 2.84
N ALA A 45 -7.34 2.19 2.86
CA ALA A 45 -6.28 3.02 2.30
C ALA A 45 -6.56 3.46 0.85
N ASP A 46 -6.14 4.67 0.51
CA ASP A 46 -6.39 5.33 -0.77
C ASP A 46 -5.07 5.63 -1.50
N ILE A 47 -5.16 5.79 -2.82
CA ILE A 47 -4.00 5.96 -3.72
C ILE A 47 -3.24 7.26 -3.49
N ASP A 48 -3.86 8.28 -2.88
CA ASP A 48 -3.21 9.58 -2.61
C ASP A 48 -2.69 9.72 -1.17
N GLU A 49 -2.86 8.69 -0.33
CA GLU A 49 -2.50 8.78 1.09
C GLU A 49 -0.99 8.85 1.34
N TYR A 50 -0.12 8.67 0.35
CA TYR A 50 1.32 8.86 0.56
C TYR A 50 1.63 10.25 1.14
N GLN A 51 0.82 11.27 0.85
CA GLN A 51 1.00 12.65 1.33
C GLN A 51 0.87 12.81 2.85
N ILE A 52 0.26 11.86 3.55
CA ILE A 52 0.09 11.91 5.01
C ILE A 52 1.20 11.17 5.77
N PHE A 53 2.09 10.47 5.05
CA PHE A 53 3.19 9.70 5.62
C PHE A 53 4.53 10.40 5.44
N GLU A 54 5.52 10.02 6.23
CA GLU A 54 6.90 10.36 5.93
C GLU A 54 7.34 9.62 4.67
N ASN A 55 7.87 10.37 3.70
CA ASN A 55 8.28 9.83 2.42
C ASN A 55 9.80 9.93 2.28
N ARG A 56 10.41 8.86 1.77
CA ARG A 56 11.78 8.90 1.26
C ARG A 56 11.74 8.95 -0.27
N GLU A 57 12.27 10.04 -0.83
CA GLU A 57 12.38 10.18 -2.28
C GLU A 57 13.43 9.19 -2.84
N VAL A 58 13.01 8.40 -3.83
CA VAL A 58 13.92 7.63 -4.68
C VAL A 58 14.19 8.46 -5.93
N LYS A 59 15.30 9.19 -5.95
CA LYS A 59 15.63 10.09 -7.06
C LYS A 59 15.82 9.31 -8.35
N ALA A 60 15.07 9.68 -9.39
CA ALA A 60 15.30 9.20 -10.73
C ALA A 60 16.61 9.79 -11.27
N GLY A 61 17.43 8.95 -11.92
CA GLY A 61 18.58 9.41 -12.69
C GLY A 61 18.17 9.98 -14.06
N THR A 62 19.10 10.04 -14.99
CA THR A 62 18.78 10.36 -16.39
C THR A 62 17.90 9.26 -16.98
N HIS A 63 16.63 9.58 -17.26
CA HIS A 63 15.71 8.65 -17.88
C HIS A 63 15.74 8.76 -19.40
N ARG A 64 15.32 7.69 -20.08
CA ARG A 64 15.02 7.71 -21.52
C ARG A 64 13.50 7.67 -21.68
N PRO A 65 12.88 8.66 -22.34
CA PRO A 65 11.45 8.61 -22.62
C PRO A 65 11.09 7.33 -23.37
N TRP A 66 9.94 6.76 -23.04
CA TRP A 66 9.44 5.59 -23.75
C TRP A 66 9.04 6.00 -25.19
N PRO A 67 9.45 5.26 -26.24
CA PRO A 67 9.02 5.57 -27.60
C PRO A 67 7.50 5.55 -27.76
N THR A 68 6.94 6.43 -28.58
CA THR A 68 5.53 6.38 -28.96
C THR A 68 5.38 5.73 -30.33
N GLY A 69 4.36 4.88 -30.47
CA GLY A 69 4.04 4.24 -31.75
C GLY A 69 3.47 5.25 -32.74
N LEU A 70 3.57 4.94 -34.05
CA LEU A 70 2.94 5.76 -35.10
C LEU A 70 1.41 5.86 -34.94
N ASP A 71 0.81 4.92 -34.23
CA ASP A 71 -0.60 4.81 -33.87
C ASP A 71 -0.93 5.33 -32.46
N TYR A 72 0.01 6.02 -31.81
CA TYR A 72 -0.19 6.56 -30.46
C TYR A 72 -1.50 7.34 -30.31
N ASN A 73 -2.40 6.82 -29.46
CA ASN A 73 -3.74 7.34 -29.20
C ASN A 73 -4.63 7.54 -30.45
N LYS A 74 -4.28 6.92 -31.60
CA LYS A 74 -5.09 6.99 -32.83
C LYS A 74 -6.21 5.96 -32.87
N THR A 75 -5.99 4.79 -32.26
CA THR A 75 -7.02 3.77 -32.13
C THR A 75 -7.73 3.95 -30.79
N PRO A 76 -9.05 4.23 -30.76
CA PRO A 76 -9.77 4.35 -29.51
C PRO A 76 -9.81 2.99 -28.80
N ILE A 77 -9.79 3.03 -27.46
CA ILE A 77 -10.07 1.84 -26.64
C ILE A 77 -11.49 1.38 -26.99
N PRO A 78 -11.70 0.11 -27.40
CA PRO A 78 -13.03 -0.40 -27.70
C PRO A 78 -13.98 -0.20 -26.50
N ALA A 79 -15.24 0.16 -26.78
CA ALA A 79 -16.19 0.57 -25.75
C ALA A 79 -16.36 -0.45 -24.61
N GLU A 80 -16.31 -1.75 -24.92
CA GLU A 80 -16.38 -2.82 -23.92
C GLU A 80 -15.26 -2.73 -22.87
N TYR A 81 -14.01 -2.49 -23.28
CA TYR A 81 -12.88 -2.35 -22.37
C TYR A 81 -12.92 -1.01 -21.68
N LEU A 82 -13.31 0.04 -22.39
CA LEU A 82 -13.38 1.37 -21.80
C LEU A 82 -14.37 1.42 -20.64
N SER A 83 -15.56 0.84 -20.82
CA SER A 83 -16.56 0.73 -19.75
C SER A 83 -16.05 -0.11 -18.58
N ALA A 84 -15.34 -1.22 -18.83
CA ALA A 84 -14.74 -2.02 -17.77
C ALA A 84 -13.68 -1.23 -16.97
N ILE A 85 -12.77 -0.52 -17.66
CA ILE A 85 -11.72 0.31 -17.06
C ILE A 85 -12.32 1.46 -16.24
N GLU A 86 -13.37 2.12 -16.74
CA GLU A 86 -14.01 3.25 -16.06
C GLU A 86 -14.83 2.77 -14.85
N SER A 87 -15.52 1.64 -14.96
CA SER A 87 -16.27 1.05 -13.84
C SER A 87 -15.38 0.55 -12.69
N SER A 88 -14.10 0.27 -12.95
CA SER A 88 -13.11 -0.06 -11.90
C SER A 88 -12.50 1.17 -11.22
N ASN A 89 -12.98 2.39 -11.54
CA ASN A 89 -12.42 3.66 -11.04
C ASN A 89 -10.94 3.84 -11.38
N SER A 90 -10.51 3.38 -12.56
CA SER A 90 -9.12 3.54 -13.01
C SER A 90 -8.75 5.01 -13.17
N ILE A 91 -7.55 5.38 -12.76
CA ILE A 91 -6.99 6.74 -12.92
C ILE A 91 -5.99 6.86 -14.07
N ALA A 92 -5.41 5.72 -14.49
CA ALA A 92 -4.41 5.65 -15.54
C ALA A 92 -4.52 4.29 -16.26
N TYR A 93 -4.32 4.30 -17.58
CA TYR A 93 -4.25 3.12 -18.43
C TYR A 93 -3.18 3.34 -19.49
N LEU A 94 -2.23 2.40 -19.57
CA LEU A 94 -1.11 2.44 -20.51
C LEU A 94 -1.00 1.10 -21.23
N LEU A 95 -0.97 1.14 -22.56
CA LEU A 95 -0.73 -0.04 -23.40
C LEU A 95 0.58 0.14 -24.16
N ILE A 96 1.51 -0.77 -23.91
CA ILE A 96 2.79 -0.84 -24.61
C ILE A 96 2.77 -2.08 -25.51
N LYS A 97 3.16 -1.92 -26.77
CA LYS A 97 3.29 -3.03 -27.73
C LYS A 97 4.49 -2.81 -28.62
N ASN A 98 5.34 -3.84 -28.71
CA ASN A 98 6.59 -3.82 -29.48
C ASN A 98 7.37 -2.54 -29.16
N ASP A 99 7.92 -2.44 -27.95
CA ASP A 99 8.74 -1.32 -27.44
C ASP A 99 8.13 0.09 -27.39
N SER A 100 6.89 0.28 -27.87
CA SER A 100 6.31 1.61 -28.02
C SER A 100 4.96 1.73 -27.34
N ILE A 101 4.69 2.89 -26.74
CA ILE A 101 3.36 3.24 -26.20
C ILE A 101 2.39 3.36 -27.36
N ARG A 102 1.26 2.68 -27.26
CA ARG A 102 0.17 2.69 -28.25
C ARG A 102 -1.03 3.48 -27.75
N VAL A 103 -1.38 3.28 -26.49
CA VAL A 103 -2.50 3.94 -25.85
C VAL A 103 -2.06 4.43 -24.47
N GLU A 104 -2.40 5.66 -24.16
CA GLU A 104 -2.23 6.26 -22.84
C GLU A 104 -3.47 7.10 -22.54
N LYS A 105 -4.14 6.81 -21.42
CA LYS A 105 -5.33 7.53 -20.99
C LYS A 105 -5.31 7.71 -19.47
N TYR A 106 -5.69 8.90 -19.04
CA TYR A 106 -5.79 9.27 -17.64
C TYR A 106 -7.20 9.81 -17.33
N TRP A 107 -7.63 9.65 -16.08
CA TRP A 107 -8.93 10.10 -15.58
C TRP A 107 -8.76 10.92 -14.31
N SER A 108 -9.84 11.54 -13.83
CA SER A 108 -9.92 12.16 -12.50
C SER A 108 -8.84 13.23 -12.21
N GLY A 109 -8.31 13.88 -13.24
CA GLY A 109 -7.27 14.91 -13.11
C GLY A 109 -5.84 14.37 -12.94
N TYR A 110 -5.64 13.05 -13.03
CA TYR A 110 -4.30 12.44 -13.05
C TYR A 110 -3.65 12.61 -14.43
N GLY A 111 -2.33 12.46 -14.47
CA GLY A 111 -1.52 12.48 -15.67
C GLY A 111 -0.23 11.67 -15.53
N ASP A 112 0.64 11.79 -16.53
CA ASP A 112 1.92 11.10 -16.66
C ASP A 112 2.94 11.40 -15.56
N THR A 113 2.75 12.50 -14.84
CA THR A 113 3.62 12.98 -13.75
C THR A 113 2.98 12.81 -12.37
N SER A 114 1.76 12.26 -12.30
CA SER A 114 1.08 12.02 -11.02
C SER A 114 1.73 10.86 -10.25
N VAL A 115 1.83 11.01 -8.93
CA VAL A 115 2.34 9.96 -8.03
C VAL A 115 1.19 9.39 -7.23
N THR A 116 1.15 8.07 -7.11
CA THR A 116 0.18 7.33 -6.29
C THR A 116 0.85 6.21 -5.50
N ASN A 117 0.15 5.74 -4.47
CA ASN A 117 0.55 4.57 -3.72
C ASN A 117 0.49 3.33 -4.60
N ALA A 118 1.63 2.66 -4.77
CA ALA A 118 1.76 1.45 -5.60
C ALA A 118 1.17 0.19 -4.94
N PHE A 119 0.83 0.26 -3.64
CA PHE A 119 0.42 -0.90 -2.84
C PHE A 119 1.34 -2.11 -3.08
N SER A 120 0.79 -3.30 -3.34
CA SER A 120 1.57 -4.53 -3.50
C SER A 120 2.44 -4.58 -4.77
N ILE A 121 2.30 -3.66 -5.72
CA ILE A 121 3.25 -3.55 -6.85
C ILE A 121 4.68 -3.32 -6.34
N ALA A 122 4.82 -2.61 -5.21
CA ALA A 122 6.12 -2.38 -4.57
C ALA A 122 6.89 -3.68 -4.27
N LYS A 123 6.20 -4.80 -4.00
CA LYS A 123 6.82 -6.10 -3.69
C LYS A 123 7.61 -6.66 -4.87
N THR A 124 7.19 -6.38 -6.10
CA THR A 124 7.91 -6.78 -7.31
C THR A 124 9.31 -6.17 -7.34
N PHE A 125 9.44 -4.89 -6.97
CA PHE A 125 10.74 -4.23 -6.89
C PHE A 125 11.64 -4.83 -5.81
N ILE A 126 11.08 -5.19 -4.65
CA ILE A 126 11.82 -5.91 -3.61
C ILE A 126 12.33 -7.26 -4.12
N GLY A 127 11.51 -8.03 -4.82
CA GLY A 127 11.93 -9.30 -5.44
C GLY A 127 13.08 -9.12 -6.44
N MET A 128 13.00 -8.10 -7.31
CA MET A 128 14.09 -7.76 -8.24
C MET A 128 15.38 -7.36 -7.51
N LEU A 129 15.28 -6.54 -6.47
CA LEU A 129 16.44 -6.12 -5.66
C LEU A 129 17.11 -7.29 -4.94
N VAL A 130 16.33 -8.28 -4.48
CA VAL A 130 16.89 -9.52 -3.92
C VAL A 130 17.64 -10.31 -4.98
N GLY A 131 17.12 -10.39 -6.21
CA GLY A 131 17.84 -11.00 -7.33
C GLY A 131 19.18 -10.33 -7.61
N ILE A 132 19.20 -8.99 -7.65
CA ILE A 132 20.44 -8.19 -7.81
C ILE A 132 21.40 -8.44 -6.65
N ALA A 133 20.91 -8.46 -5.40
CA ALA A 133 21.74 -8.73 -4.23
C ALA A 133 22.37 -10.13 -4.25
N ILE A 134 21.71 -11.12 -4.86
CA ILE A 134 22.28 -12.45 -5.09
C ILE A 134 23.39 -12.39 -6.14
N GLU A 135 23.16 -11.70 -7.26
CA GLU A 135 24.16 -11.51 -8.32
C GLU A 135 25.43 -10.80 -7.80
N GLU A 136 25.24 -9.82 -6.91
CA GLU A 136 26.33 -9.09 -6.25
C GLU A 136 27.01 -9.87 -5.10
N GLY A 137 26.55 -11.08 -4.79
CA GLY A 137 27.10 -11.92 -3.70
C GLY A 137 26.79 -11.41 -2.29
N LYS A 138 25.82 -10.50 -2.14
CA LYS A 138 25.35 -10.00 -0.82
C LYS A 138 24.36 -10.97 -0.16
N ILE A 139 23.67 -11.77 -0.96
CA ILE A 139 22.83 -12.90 -0.54
C ILE A 139 23.38 -14.12 -1.28
N GLU A 140 23.71 -15.19 -0.57
CA GLU A 140 24.34 -16.37 -1.16
C GLU A 140 23.41 -17.08 -2.15
N SER A 141 22.14 -17.23 -1.77
CA SER A 141 21.08 -17.78 -2.62
C SER A 141 19.71 -17.55 -1.97
N VAL A 142 18.64 -17.90 -2.69
CA VAL A 142 17.29 -17.91 -2.12
C VAL A 142 17.11 -18.96 -1.01
N GLU A 143 18.01 -19.95 -0.91
CA GLU A 143 17.96 -20.97 0.16
C GLU A 143 18.69 -20.52 1.44
N GLN A 144 19.36 -19.35 1.41
CA GLN A 144 19.98 -18.76 2.60
C GLN A 144 18.92 -18.48 3.68
N LYS A 145 19.30 -18.67 4.95
CA LYS A 145 18.39 -18.55 6.07
C LYS A 145 18.12 -17.08 6.40
N VAL A 146 16.88 -16.76 6.71
CA VAL A 146 16.49 -15.41 7.18
C VAL A 146 17.24 -15.05 8.46
N GLY A 147 17.49 -16.04 9.31
CA GLY A 147 18.25 -15.90 10.55
C GLY A 147 19.68 -15.38 10.35
N ASP A 148 20.28 -15.55 9.17
CA ASP A 148 21.62 -15.05 8.86
C ASP A 148 21.65 -13.51 8.79
N PHE A 149 20.52 -12.90 8.43
CA PHE A 149 20.34 -11.45 8.35
C PHE A 149 19.67 -10.87 9.60
N LEU A 150 18.70 -11.60 10.16
CA LEU A 150 17.85 -11.13 11.25
C LEU A 150 17.97 -12.09 12.44
N PRO A 151 18.75 -11.74 13.49
CA PRO A 151 19.00 -12.63 14.63
C PRO A 151 17.75 -13.15 15.33
N ALA A 152 16.65 -12.39 15.32
CA ALA A 152 15.36 -12.80 15.89
C ALA A 152 14.77 -14.06 15.24
N TYR A 153 15.23 -14.43 14.04
CA TYR A 153 14.78 -15.59 13.29
C TYR A 153 15.74 -16.78 13.39
N LYS A 154 16.70 -16.77 14.33
CA LYS A 154 17.64 -17.90 14.51
C LYS A 154 17.08 -19.04 15.38
N GLU A 155 15.98 -18.81 16.08
CA GLU A 155 15.43 -19.75 17.06
C GLU A 155 14.00 -20.19 16.75
N GLY A 156 13.60 -21.34 17.31
CA GLY A 156 12.26 -21.88 17.18
C GLY A 156 11.87 -22.25 15.75
N ARG A 157 10.57 -22.27 15.45
CA ARG A 157 10.07 -22.62 14.10
C ARG A 157 10.52 -21.65 13.00
N ALA A 158 10.95 -20.44 13.36
CA ALA A 158 11.39 -19.42 12.42
C ALA A 158 12.81 -19.67 11.88
N SER A 159 13.62 -20.48 12.57
CA SER A 159 14.99 -20.81 12.15
C SER A 159 15.07 -21.51 10.80
N ASP A 160 13.96 -22.12 10.37
CA ASP A 160 13.91 -22.81 9.08
C ASP A 160 13.56 -21.90 7.90
N LEU A 161 13.16 -20.66 8.15
CA LEU A 161 12.81 -19.70 7.11
C LEU A 161 14.00 -19.38 6.22
N THR A 162 13.79 -19.49 4.91
CA THR A 162 14.74 -19.09 3.88
C THR A 162 14.22 -17.83 3.18
N VAL A 163 15.11 -17.15 2.45
CA VAL A 163 14.73 -16.01 1.59
C VAL A 163 13.61 -16.42 0.61
N LYS A 164 13.66 -17.63 0.06
CA LYS A 164 12.65 -18.21 -0.83
C LYS A 164 11.27 -18.28 -0.19
N HIS A 165 11.16 -18.64 1.08
CA HIS A 165 9.87 -18.67 1.77
C HIS A 165 9.23 -17.28 1.83
N LEU A 166 10.03 -16.23 2.01
CA LEU A 166 9.53 -14.86 2.01
C LEU A 166 9.13 -14.41 0.60
N LEU A 167 9.97 -14.65 -0.40
CA LEU A 167 9.72 -14.26 -1.79
C LEU A 167 8.48 -14.94 -2.39
N THR A 168 8.14 -16.14 -1.91
CA THR A 168 7.01 -16.93 -2.42
C THR A 168 5.79 -16.90 -1.50
N MET A 169 5.79 -16.04 -0.47
CA MET A 169 4.68 -15.93 0.50
C MET A 169 4.34 -17.25 1.20
N SER A 170 5.35 -18.08 1.50
CA SER A 170 5.22 -19.42 2.06
C SER A 170 5.89 -19.58 3.43
N SER A 171 6.01 -18.48 4.18
CA SER A 171 6.63 -18.47 5.52
C SER A 171 5.81 -19.17 6.61
N GLY A 172 4.51 -19.41 6.38
CA GLY A 172 3.62 -19.99 7.38
C GLY A 172 3.28 -19.03 8.54
N ILE A 173 3.56 -17.73 8.38
CA ILE A 173 3.15 -16.70 9.34
C ILE A 173 1.62 -16.61 9.32
N ASN A 174 1.00 -16.71 10.50
CA ASN A 174 -0.43 -16.49 10.66
C ASN A 174 -0.71 -14.98 10.61
N PHE A 175 -1.04 -14.47 9.42
CA PHE A 175 -1.27 -13.06 9.16
C PHE A 175 -2.74 -12.82 8.77
N ASP A 176 -3.42 -11.90 9.47
CA ASP A 176 -4.77 -11.47 9.13
C ASP A 176 -4.75 -10.37 8.06
N GLU A 177 -5.38 -10.62 6.92
CA GLU A 177 -5.50 -9.70 5.78
C GLU A 177 -6.83 -8.93 5.76
N SER A 178 -7.50 -8.76 6.89
CA SER A 178 -8.69 -7.91 6.97
C SER A 178 -8.33 -6.42 6.86
N TYR A 179 -8.54 -5.82 5.68
CA TYR A 179 -8.29 -4.40 5.42
C TYR A 179 -9.46 -3.46 5.77
N VAL A 180 -10.60 -4.01 6.21
CA VAL A 180 -11.83 -3.23 6.48
C VAL A 180 -11.92 -2.80 7.95
N SER A 181 -11.37 -3.60 8.87
CA SER A 181 -11.46 -3.31 10.30
C SER A 181 -10.38 -2.31 10.73
N PRO A 182 -10.72 -1.18 11.38
CA PRO A 182 -9.74 -0.24 11.93
C PRO A 182 -8.88 -0.84 13.04
N PHE A 183 -9.29 -1.97 13.61
CA PHE A 183 -8.60 -2.67 14.69
C PHE A 183 -7.83 -3.91 14.22
N ALA A 184 -7.93 -4.29 12.94
CA ALA A 184 -7.17 -5.39 12.39
C ALA A 184 -5.69 -5.03 12.23
N TYR A 185 -4.86 -6.06 12.09
CA TYR A 185 -3.41 -5.89 11.94
C TYR A 185 -3.03 -4.96 10.79
N PRO A 186 -3.63 -5.05 9.57
CA PRO A 186 -3.25 -4.17 8.47
C PRO A 186 -3.48 -2.68 8.77
N ALA A 187 -4.60 -2.33 9.40
CA ALA A 187 -4.88 -0.94 9.78
C ALA A 187 -3.88 -0.44 10.84
N ARG A 188 -3.50 -1.30 11.78
CA ARG A 188 -2.47 -0.98 12.79
C ARG A 188 -1.10 -0.82 12.14
N ALA A 189 -0.70 -1.71 11.24
CA ALA A 189 0.58 -1.62 10.54
C ALA A 189 0.66 -0.39 9.62
N TYR A 190 -0.47 -0.02 8.99
CA TYR A 190 -0.51 1.10 8.06
C TYR A 190 -0.57 2.47 8.75
N PHE A 191 -1.37 2.63 9.81
CA PHE A 191 -1.52 3.91 10.53
C PHE A 191 -0.72 4.00 11.83
N GLY A 192 -0.08 2.91 12.27
CA GLY A 192 0.71 2.84 13.48
C GLY A 192 2.00 3.66 13.43
N SER A 193 2.76 3.57 14.51
CA SER A 193 4.10 4.17 14.62
C SER A 193 5.19 3.13 14.87
N ASP A 194 4.81 1.86 14.96
CA ASP A 194 5.71 0.73 15.25
C ASP A 194 5.73 -0.16 14.00
N LEU A 195 6.86 -0.12 13.29
CA LEU A 195 7.14 -0.86 12.06
C LEU A 195 8.18 -1.94 12.35
#